data_AF-A0A9P0YHR3-F1
#
_entry.id   AF-A0A9P0YHR3-F1
#
_cell.length_a   1.000
_cell.length_b   1.000
_cell.length_c   1.000
_cell.angle_alpha   90.00
_cell.angle_beta   90.00
_cell.angle_gamma   90.00
#
_symmetry.space_group_name_H-M   'P 1'
#
loop_
_entity.id
_entity.type
_entity.pdbx_description
1 polymer ?
#
loop_
_entity_poly.entity_id
_entity_poly.type
_entity_poly.pdbx_seq_one_letter_code
_entity_poly.pdbx_strand_id
1 'polypeptide(L)'
;MMDHTENESEVPKSGVAPPTVSAYLDPKYWDKRFAQEEHYEWFKDYSHFRHLIHQHITPDSSVLELGCGNSQMCEELCRDGINKLTCIDLSPIAVEKMKNRLLSKGFKVNREFKDL
;
A
#
# COMPACT_ATOMS: atom_id res chain seq x y z
N MET A 1 -3.66 51.80 0.44
CA MET A 1 -4.04 50.88 1.52
C MET A 1 -3.74 49.49 1.01
N MET A 2 -2.97 48.73 1.78
CA MET A 2 -2.34 47.48 1.35
C MET A 2 -3.38 46.41 1.01
N ASP A 3 -3.15 45.80 -0.14
CA ASP A 3 -3.72 44.54 -0.59
C ASP A 3 -3.32 43.43 0.38
N HIS A 4 -4.30 42.78 0.99
CA HIS A 4 -4.09 41.60 1.83
C HIS A 4 -4.42 40.38 0.98
N THR A 5 -3.45 39.97 0.18
CA THR A 5 -3.46 38.67 -0.49
C THR A 5 -3.54 37.56 0.56
N GLU A 6 -4.53 36.71 0.37
CA GLU A 6 -4.84 35.50 1.14
C GLU A 6 -3.61 34.59 1.22
N ASN A 7 -3.25 34.19 2.43
CA ASN A 7 -2.27 33.13 2.67
C ASN A 7 -3.04 31.80 2.70
N GLU A 8 -3.42 31.30 1.52
CA GLU A 8 -3.91 29.93 1.38
C GLU A 8 -2.74 29.00 1.72
N SER A 9 -2.85 28.25 2.82
CA SER A 9 -1.95 27.16 3.13
C SER A 9 -2.05 26.14 1.99
N GLU A 10 -1.05 26.12 1.11
CA GLU A 10 -0.95 25.17 0.02
C GLU A 10 -1.09 23.74 0.55
N VAL A 11 -2.25 23.14 0.27
CA VAL A 11 -2.46 21.71 0.42
C VAL A 11 -1.48 21.03 -0.53
N PRO A 12 -0.52 20.22 -0.07
CA PRO A 12 0.43 19.57 -0.97
C PRO A 12 -0.33 18.71 -1.97
N LYS A 13 -0.16 18.98 -3.27
CA LYS A 13 -0.72 18.14 -4.33
C LYS A 13 -0.24 16.70 -4.12
N SER A 14 -1.18 15.77 -4.01
CA SER A 14 -0.89 14.35 -4.00
C SER A 14 -0.15 13.97 -5.30
N GLY A 15 0.93 13.21 -5.16
CA GLY A 15 1.71 12.68 -6.31
C GLY A 15 3.13 13.21 -6.49
N VAL A 16 3.62 14.14 -5.66
CA VAL A 16 5.02 14.60 -5.76
C VAL A 16 5.94 13.68 -4.95
N ALA A 17 6.91 13.06 -5.63
CA ALA A 17 7.99 12.31 -4.99
C ALA A 17 8.74 13.22 -3.98
N PRO A 18 9.25 12.68 -2.86
CA PRO A 18 9.98 13.50 -1.92
C PRO A 18 11.27 14.03 -2.56
N PRO A 19 11.81 15.15 -2.06
CA PRO A 19 12.94 15.85 -2.68
C PRO A 19 14.25 15.05 -2.70
N THR A 20 14.36 13.99 -1.89
CA THR A 20 15.54 13.13 -1.82
C THR A 20 15.12 11.67 -1.68
N VAL A 21 15.95 10.75 -2.20
CA VAL A 21 15.72 9.31 -2.06
C VAL A 21 15.75 8.88 -0.59
N SER A 22 16.61 9.49 0.23
CA SER A 22 16.70 9.21 1.67
C SER A 22 15.43 9.51 2.43
N ALA A 23 14.56 10.39 1.93
CA ALA A 23 13.28 10.69 2.58
C ALA A 23 12.32 9.49 2.58
N TYR A 24 12.48 8.54 1.65
CA TYR A 24 11.71 7.29 1.67
C TYR A 24 12.07 6.37 2.85
N LEU A 25 13.15 6.65 3.57
CA LEU A 25 13.52 5.90 4.78
C LEU A 25 12.73 6.34 6.02
N ASP A 26 12.01 7.46 5.98
CA ASP A 26 11.22 7.96 7.10
C ASP A 26 9.79 7.37 7.06
N PRO A 27 9.38 6.56 8.06
CA PRO A 27 8.01 6.04 8.14
C PRO A 27 6.93 7.13 8.09
N LYS A 28 7.23 8.33 8.60
CA LYS A 28 6.26 9.45 8.62
C LYS A 28 5.93 9.96 7.23
N TYR A 29 6.86 9.85 6.28
CA TYR A 29 6.58 10.17 4.88
C TYR A 29 5.48 9.25 4.34
N TRP A 30 5.60 7.95 4.61
CA TRP A 30 4.63 6.95 4.17
C TRP A 30 3.28 7.11 4.84
N ASP A 31 3.24 7.35 6.15
CA ASP A 31 1.99 7.64 6.86
C ASP A 31 1.24 8.82 6.25
N LYS A 32 1.94 9.94 6.00
CA LYS A 32 1.34 11.12 5.36
C LYS A 32 0.80 10.80 3.97
N ARG A 33 1.56 10.05 3.17
CA ARG A 33 1.16 9.67 1.81
C ARG A 33 -0.06 8.76 1.83
N PHE A 34 -0.02 7.67 2.59
CA PHE A 34 -1.10 6.69 2.64
C PHE A 34 -2.36 7.21 3.33
N ALA A 35 -2.28 8.25 4.16
CA ALA A 35 -3.46 8.95 4.65
C ALA A 35 -4.29 9.56 3.51
N GLN A 36 -3.64 10.01 2.43
CA GLN A 36 -4.27 10.77 1.34
C GLN A 36 -4.47 9.96 0.05
N GLU A 37 -3.64 8.94 -0.19
CA GLU A 37 -3.62 8.15 -1.42
C GLU A 37 -4.23 6.76 -1.21
N GLU A 38 -5.39 6.50 -1.82
CA GLU A 38 -6.10 5.22 -1.66
C GLU A 38 -5.45 4.05 -2.39
N HIS A 39 -4.82 4.32 -3.53
CA HIS A 39 -4.22 3.29 -4.37
C HIS A 39 -3.07 3.86 -5.21
N TYR A 40 -1.97 3.10 -5.28
CA TYR A 40 -0.83 3.38 -6.11
C TYR A 40 -0.06 2.09 -6.40
N GLU A 41 0.51 1.98 -7.60
CA GLU A 41 1.43 0.91 -7.99
C GLU A 41 2.78 1.53 -8.37
N TRP A 42 3.85 1.04 -7.75
CA TRP A 42 5.20 1.58 -7.98
C TRP A 42 5.74 1.30 -9.38
N PHE A 43 5.52 0.09 -9.89
CA PHE A 43 6.06 -0.35 -11.18
C PHE A 43 4.95 -0.63 -12.19
N LYS A 44 4.18 -1.70 -11.96
CA LYS A 44 3.06 -2.17 -12.78
C LYS A 44 2.07 -2.88 -11.87
N ASP A 45 0.82 -2.96 -12.32
CA ASP A 45 -0.20 -3.75 -11.66
C ASP A 45 0.10 -5.26 -11.72
N TYR A 46 -0.57 -6.02 -10.85
CA TYR A 46 -0.40 -7.46 -10.70
C TYR A 46 -0.60 -8.24 -12.01
N SER A 47 -1.46 -7.77 -12.93
CA SER A 47 -1.76 -8.50 -14.17
C SER A 47 -0.52 -8.71 -15.05
N HIS A 48 0.45 -7.78 -14.99
CA HIS A 48 1.71 -7.88 -15.71
C HIS A 48 2.62 -9.00 -15.17
N PHE A 49 2.50 -9.34 -13.88
CA PHE A 49 3.34 -10.32 -13.21
C PHE A 49 2.64 -11.64 -12.91
N ARG A 50 1.30 -11.68 -12.98
CA ARG A 50 0.48 -12.84 -12.62
C ARG A 50 0.99 -14.14 -13.23
N HIS A 51 1.32 -14.12 -14.52
CA HIS A 51 1.82 -15.30 -15.24
C HIS A 51 3.19 -15.82 -14.76
N LEU A 52 4.02 -14.95 -14.17
CA LEU A 52 5.30 -15.33 -13.56
C LEU A 52 5.08 -15.85 -12.15
N ILE A 53 4.23 -15.18 -11.37
CA ILE A 53 3.94 -15.52 -9.98
C ILE A 53 3.29 -16.92 -9.89
N HIS A 54 2.29 -17.19 -10.74
CA HIS A 54 1.57 -18.47 -10.77
C HIS A 54 2.45 -19.68 -11.13
N GLN A 55 3.65 -19.47 -11.67
CA GLN A 55 4.60 -20.56 -11.92
C GLN A 55 5.27 -21.07 -10.63
N HIS A 56 5.20 -20.29 -9.55
CA HIS A 56 5.97 -20.54 -8.33
C HIS A 56 5.11 -20.70 -7.08
N ILE A 57 3.83 -20.30 -7.13
CA ILE A 57 2.92 -20.42 -5.99
C ILE A 57 1.66 -21.19 -6.36
N THR A 58 1.08 -21.83 -5.35
CA THR A 58 -0.19 -22.56 -5.44
C THR A 58 -1.16 -21.99 -4.39
N PRO A 59 -2.48 -22.27 -4.47
CA PRO A 59 -3.44 -21.86 -3.44
C PRO A 59 -3.05 -22.22 -2.00
N ASP A 60 -2.26 -23.28 -1.80
CA ASP A 60 -1.82 -23.73 -0.47
C ASP A 60 -0.52 -23.08 0.04
N SER A 61 0.16 -22.33 -0.83
CA SER A 61 1.41 -21.62 -0.51
C SER A 61 1.18 -20.56 0.57
N SER A 62 2.12 -20.47 1.52
CA SER A 62 2.21 -19.35 2.45
C SER A 62 3.02 -18.21 1.81
N VAL A 63 2.39 -17.05 1.62
CA VAL A 63 2.96 -15.89 0.91
C VAL A 63 3.13 -14.72 1.88
N LEU A 64 4.30 -14.07 1.81
CA LEU A 64 4.59 -12.83 2.53
C LEU A 64 4.85 -11.71 1.51
N GLU A 65 4.02 -10.68 1.52
CA GLU A 65 4.21 -9.46 0.73
C GLU A 65 4.85 -8.38 1.62
N LEU A 66 6.09 -8.01 1.28
CA LEU A 66 6.89 -7.01 1.99
C LEU A 66 6.68 -5.63 1.36
N GLY A 67 6.36 -4.62 2.18
CA GLY A 67 6.10 -3.26 1.69
C GLY A 67 4.85 -3.19 0.83
N CYS A 68 3.75 -3.77 1.31
CA CYS A 68 2.52 -3.90 0.53
C CYS A 68 1.85 -2.56 0.21
N GLY A 69 2.13 -1.51 0.99
CA GLY A 69 1.58 -0.17 0.83
C GLY A 69 0.06 -0.18 0.59
N ASN A 70 -0.35 0.53 -0.45
CA ASN A 70 -1.72 0.59 -0.94
C ASN A 70 -1.92 -0.12 -2.31
N SER A 71 -1.02 -1.05 -2.67
CA SER A 71 -1.12 -1.88 -3.89
C SER A 71 -2.38 -2.76 -3.86
N GLN A 72 -2.81 -3.23 -5.04
CA GLN A 72 -3.85 -4.24 -5.16
C GLN A 72 -3.31 -5.68 -5.19
N MET A 73 -1.99 -5.88 -5.17
CA MET A 73 -1.38 -7.21 -5.28
C MET A 73 -1.92 -8.21 -4.25
N CYS A 74 -1.98 -7.87 -2.95
CA CYS A 74 -2.57 -8.75 -1.93
C CYS A 74 -4.00 -9.19 -2.29
N GLU A 75 -4.80 -8.27 -2.83
CA GLU A 75 -6.19 -8.55 -3.16
C GLU A 75 -6.32 -9.48 -4.37
N GLU A 76 -5.54 -9.24 -5.42
CA GLU A 76 -5.53 -10.10 -6.60
C GLU A 76 -5.02 -11.51 -6.27
N LEU A 77 -4.01 -11.62 -5.41
CA LEU A 77 -3.54 -12.92 -4.89
C LEU A 77 -4.66 -13.66 -4.15
N CYS A 78 -5.44 -12.96 -3.32
CA CYS A 78 -6.60 -13.57 -2.68
C CYS A 78 -7.68 -14.00 -3.69
N ARG A 79 -7.93 -13.22 -4.75
CA ARG A 79 -8.87 -13.61 -5.83
C ARG A 79 -8.38 -14.83 -6.61
N ASP A 80 -7.08 -15.00 -6.72
CA ASP A 80 -6.44 -16.18 -7.32
C ASP A 80 -6.42 -17.41 -6.39
N GLY A 81 -7.01 -17.31 -5.19
CA GLY A 81 -7.21 -18.43 -4.27
C GLY A 81 -6.10 -18.58 -3.22
N ILE A 82 -5.14 -17.66 -3.15
CA ILE A 82 -4.12 -17.66 -2.09
C ILE A 82 -4.78 -17.33 -0.75
N ASN A 83 -4.81 -18.30 0.16
CA ASN A 83 -5.50 -18.19 1.44
C ASN A 83 -4.57 -17.91 2.64
N LYS A 84 -3.27 -18.20 2.51
CA LYS A 84 -2.23 -17.93 3.53
C LYS A 84 -1.36 -16.75 3.09
N LEU A 85 -1.95 -15.57 3.12
CA LEU A 85 -1.26 -14.33 2.75
C LEU A 85 -1.00 -13.47 4.00
N THR A 86 0.23 -13.01 4.15
CA THR A 86 0.62 -11.99 5.14
C THR A 86 1.16 -10.78 4.38
N CYS A 87 0.60 -9.60 4.62
CA CYS A 87 1.05 -8.34 4.02
C CYS A 87 1.56 -7.43 5.13
N ILE A 88 2.79 -6.92 5.00
CA ILE A 88 3.41 -6.02 5.97
C ILE A 88 3.87 -4.73 5.30
N ASP A 89 3.87 -3.64 6.06
CA ASP A 89 4.38 -2.34 5.65
C ASP A 89 4.96 -1.60 6.86
N LEU A 90 5.85 -0.63 6.62
CA LEU A 90 6.36 0.26 7.66
C LEU A 90 5.26 1.22 8.15
N SER A 91 4.28 1.55 7.31
CA SER A 91 3.20 2.45 7.66
C SER A 91 2.02 1.70 8.30
N PRO A 92 1.69 1.97 9.58
CA PRO A 92 0.48 1.42 10.20
C PRO A 92 -0.80 1.86 9.46
N ILE A 93 -0.78 3.03 8.81
CA ILE A 93 -1.91 3.54 8.03
C ILE A 93 -2.16 2.67 6.79
N ALA A 94 -1.11 2.29 6.05
CA ALA A 94 -1.22 1.38 4.91
C ALA A 94 -1.79 0.02 5.34
N VAL A 95 -1.22 -0.51 6.42
CA VAL A 95 -1.66 -1.76 7.06
C VAL A 95 -3.15 -1.74 7.41
N GLU A 96 -3.62 -0.69 8.07
CA GLU A 96 -5.02 -0.57 8.48
C GLU A 96 -5.96 -0.42 7.27
N LYS A 97 -5.60 0.40 6.28
CA LYS A 97 -6.38 0.56 5.05
C LYS A 97 -6.47 -0.73 4.26
N MET A 98 -5.35 -1.44 4.08
CA MET A 98 -5.32 -2.76 3.44
C MET A 98 -6.22 -3.75 4.20
N LYS A 99 -6.17 -3.72 5.53
CA LYS A 99 -7.02 -4.55 6.37
C LYS A 99 -8.49 -4.32 6.10
N ASN A 100 -8.92 -3.07 6.19
CA ASN A 100 -10.32 -2.70 6.01
C ASN A 100 -10.80 -3.04 4.59
N ARG A 101 -9.95 -2.84 3.57
CA ARG A 101 -10.26 -3.19 2.18
C ARG A 101 -10.43 -4.69 1.95
N LEU A 102 -9.56 -5.52 2.53
CA LEU A 102 -9.67 -6.99 2.38
C LEU A 102 -10.88 -7.54 3.16
N LEU A 103 -11.17 -6.99 4.35
CA LEU A 103 -12.35 -7.38 5.13
C LEU A 103 -13.66 -7.00 4.43
N SER A 104 -13.75 -5.80 3.86
CA SER A 104 -14.96 -5.35 3.16
C SER A 104 -15.29 -6.20 1.92
N LYS A 105 -14.28 -6.90 1.38
CA LYS A 105 -14.40 -7.83 0.25
C LYS A 105 -14.55 -9.29 0.64
N GLY A 106 -14.60 -9.58 1.95
CA GLY A 106 -14.85 -10.93 2.48
C GLY A 106 -13.61 -11.83 2.57
N PHE A 107 -12.40 -11.30 2.40
CA PHE A 107 -11.17 -12.10 2.51
C PHE A 107 -10.78 -12.32 3.98
N LYS A 108 -10.54 -13.59 4.35
CA LYS A 108 -10.03 -13.99 5.67
C LYS A 108 -8.50 -14.01 5.63
N VAL A 109 -7.87 -12.93 6.07
CA VAL A 109 -6.41 -12.82 6.13
C VAL A 109 -5.97 -13.14 7.55
N ASN A 110 -5.07 -14.12 7.73
CA ASN A 110 -4.37 -14.33 8.99
C ASN A 110 -3.33 -13.21 9.15
N ARG A 111 -3.59 -12.30 10.07
CA ARG A 111 -2.89 -11.02 10.17
C ARG A 111 -1.91 -11.04 11.32
N GLU A 112 -0.62 -11.10 11.01
CA GLU A 112 0.40 -10.54 11.88
C GLU A 112 0.79 -9.18 11.33
N PHE A 113 0.34 -8.12 11.98
CA PHE A 113 0.90 -6.79 11.79
C PHE A 113 1.95 -6.62 12.87
N LYS A 114 3.20 -6.51 12.44
CA LYS A 114 4.30 -6.18 13.33
C LYS A 114 4.79 -4.82 12.89
N ASP A 115 4.70 -3.86 13.79
CA ASP A 115 5.47 -2.63 13.68
C ASP A 115 6.96 -3.04 13.70
N LEU A 116 7.73 -2.58 12.72
CA LEU A 116 9.19 -2.69 12.72
C LEU A 116 9.80 -1.53 13.52
#